data_AF-A0A7W7VDL7-F1
#
_entry.id   AF-A0A7W7VDL7-F1
#
_cell.length_a   1.000
_cell.length_b   1.000
_cell.length_c   1.000
_cell.angle_alpha   90.00
_cell.angle_beta   90.00
_cell.angle_gamma   90.00
#
_symmetry.space_group_name_H-M   'P 1'
#
loop_
_entity.id
_entity.type
_entity.pdbx_description
1 polymer ?
#
loop_
_entity_poly.entity_id
_entity_poly.type
_entity_poly.pdbx_seq_one_letter_code
_entity_poly.pdbx_strand_id
1 'polypeptide(L)'
;MAPRRAEQKPSGRGEPDDGPPDPVPVTGRFLLAGIDAVLPRLTPPAPPTPQLVEDLRAALARTAACGETCQVAAAADDVRLATTLLLAGSTDEACQALRHARTALIDRPDTHR
;
A
#
# COMPACT_ATOMS: atom_id res chain seq x y z
N MET A 1 -12.33 -66.69 6.81
CA MET A 1 -11.10 -65.94 7.19
C MET A 1 -10.52 -65.33 5.93
N ALA A 2 -10.37 -64.00 5.91
CA ALA A 2 -10.08 -63.19 4.74
C ALA A 2 -8.57 -63.02 4.47
N PRO A 3 -8.14 -62.77 3.21
CA PRO A 3 -6.76 -62.41 2.90
C PRO A 3 -6.45 -60.95 3.30
N ARG A 4 -5.25 -60.71 3.84
CA ARG A 4 -4.75 -59.39 4.24
C ARG A 4 -3.63 -58.90 3.32
N ARG A 5 -3.67 -57.59 3.05
CA ARG A 5 -2.63 -56.67 2.55
C ARG A 5 -2.43 -56.57 1.04
N ALA A 6 -3.14 -55.61 0.46
CA ALA A 6 -2.64 -54.79 -0.63
C ALA A 6 -1.71 -53.71 -0.05
N GLU A 7 -0.44 -53.72 -0.43
CA GLU A 7 0.47 -52.59 -0.24
C GLU A 7 0.19 -51.56 -1.34
N GLN A 8 -0.46 -50.46 -0.99
CA GLN A 8 -0.52 -49.26 -1.84
C GLN A 8 0.35 -48.18 -1.20
N LYS A 9 1.53 -47.99 -1.78
CA LYS A 9 2.32 -46.77 -1.67
C LYS A 9 1.76 -45.76 -2.67
N PRO A 10 1.33 -44.56 -2.26
CA PRO A 10 1.49 -43.39 -3.08
C PRO A 10 2.75 -42.68 -2.60
N SER A 11 3.84 -42.89 -3.33
CA SER A 11 5.01 -42.02 -3.27
C SER A 11 4.65 -40.75 -4.03
N GLY A 12 3.85 -39.88 -3.42
CA GLY A 12 3.64 -38.53 -3.91
C GLY A 12 4.91 -37.74 -3.68
N ARG A 13 5.71 -37.55 -4.74
CA ARG A 13 6.68 -36.45 -4.78
C ARG A 13 5.89 -35.18 -4.50
N GLY A 14 6.20 -34.49 -3.40
CA GLY A 14 5.80 -33.11 -3.24
C GLY A 14 6.38 -32.33 -4.41
N GLU A 15 5.52 -31.95 -5.34
CA GLU A 15 5.82 -30.90 -6.29
C GLU A 15 6.17 -29.65 -5.48
N PRO A 16 7.16 -28.84 -5.91
CA PRO A 16 7.30 -27.51 -5.34
C PRO A 16 5.97 -26.80 -5.59
N ASP A 17 5.33 -26.42 -4.50
CA ASP A 17 4.13 -25.59 -4.47
C ASP A 17 4.45 -24.31 -5.26
N ASP A 18 4.13 -24.30 -6.55
CA ASP A 18 4.11 -23.12 -7.43
C ASP A 18 2.84 -22.30 -7.11
N GLY A 19 2.57 -22.15 -5.81
CA GLY A 19 1.54 -21.26 -5.31
C GLY A 19 1.92 -19.83 -5.72
N PRO A 20 0.95 -19.00 -6.15
CA PRO A 20 1.24 -17.59 -6.40
C PRO A 20 1.89 -17.02 -5.13
N PRO A 21 2.99 -16.25 -5.23
CA PRO A 21 3.66 -15.71 -4.06
C PRO A 21 2.63 -14.98 -3.22
N ASP A 22 2.51 -15.40 -1.96
CA ASP A 22 1.66 -14.74 -0.98
C ASP A 22 1.99 -13.24 -1.05
N PRO A 23 0.99 -12.34 -1.20
CA PRO A 23 1.26 -10.93 -1.35
C PRO A 23 1.88 -10.44 -0.05
N VAL A 24 3.21 -10.40 -0.02
CA VAL A 24 3.99 -9.92 1.11
C VAL A 24 3.39 -8.57 1.52
N PRO A 25 2.99 -8.37 2.78
CA PRO A 25 2.41 -7.11 3.20
C PRO A 25 3.48 -6.01 3.06
N VAL A 26 3.45 -5.29 1.94
CA VAL A 26 4.35 -4.16 1.68
C VAL A 26 3.95 -3.04 2.62
N THR A 27 4.87 -2.66 3.50
CA THR A 27 4.58 -1.64 4.52
C THR A 27 4.14 -0.33 3.87
N GLY A 28 2.98 0.19 4.26
CA GLY A 28 2.45 1.42 3.67
C GLY A 28 1.75 1.24 2.32
N ARG A 29 1.43 0.00 1.93
CA ARG A 29 0.66 -0.31 0.71
C ARG A 29 -0.63 0.50 0.60
N PHE A 30 -1.37 0.64 1.69
CA PHE A 30 -2.62 1.40 1.70
C PHE A 30 -2.40 2.88 1.45
N LEU A 31 -1.33 3.44 2.04
CA LEU A 31 -0.95 4.82 1.83
C LEU A 31 -0.52 5.06 0.37
N LEU A 32 0.33 4.17 -0.17
CA LEU A 32 0.76 4.23 -1.56
C LEU A 32 -0.41 4.16 -2.54
N ALA A 33 -1.34 3.22 -2.33
CA ALA A 33 -2.53 3.08 -3.16
C ALA A 33 -3.42 4.34 -3.13
N GLY A 34 -3.55 4.99 -1.96
CA GLY A 34 -4.27 6.26 -1.84
C GLY A 34 -3.59 7.38 -2.62
N ILE A 35 -2.26 7.49 -2.52
CA ILE A 35 -1.47 8.48 -3.27
C ILE A 35 -1.60 8.26 -4.78
N ASP A 36 -1.46 7.03 -5.25
CA ASP A 36 -1.57 6.67 -6.67
C ASP A 36 -2.98 6.91 -7.24
N ALA A 37 -4.02 6.81 -6.41
CA ALA A 37 -5.38 7.15 -6.81
C ALA A 37 -5.63 8.67 -6.92
N VAL A 38 -4.95 9.47 -6.11
CA VAL A 38 -5.17 10.93 -6.00
C VAL A 38 -4.29 11.72 -6.97
N LEU A 39 -3.01 11.37 -7.13
CA LEU A 39 -2.06 12.06 -8.02
C LEU A 39 -2.58 12.32 -9.44
N PRO A 40 -3.14 11.35 -10.18
CA PRO A 40 -3.64 11.60 -11.54
C PRO A 40 -4.88 12.49 -11.57
N ARG A 41 -5.59 12.63 -10.45
CA ARG A 41 -6.81 13.45 -10.34
C ARG A 41 -6.50 14.89 -9.93
N LEU A 42 -5.30 15.16 -9.43
CA LEU A 42 -4.77 16.50 -9.16
C LEU A 42 -4.19 17.13 -10.44
N THR A 43 -4.99 17.16 -11.51
CA THR A 43 -4.58 17.73 -12.79
C THR A 43 -5.10 19.17 -12.90
N PRO A 44 -4.23 20.18 -12.92
CA PRO A 44 -4.64 21.55 -13.21
C PRO A 44 -5.22 21.62 -14.65
N PRO A 45 -6.24 22.46 -14.91
CA PRO A 45 -6.75 23.54 -14.06
C PRO A 45 -7.92 23.15 -13.14
N ALA A 46 -8.24 21.86 -12.98
CA ALA A 46 -9.39 21.47 -12.16
C ALA A 46 -9.12 21.73 -10.67
N PRO A 47 -10.06 22.35 -9.93
CA PRO A 47 -9.93 22.50 -8.49
C PRO A 47 -9.98 21.12 -7.82
N PRO A 48 -9.20 20.91 -6.75
CA PRO A 48 -9.24 19.66 -6.02
C PRO A 48 -10.63 19.46 -5.40
N THR A 49 -11.18 18.26 -5.54
CA THR A 49 -12.47 17.95 -4.93
C THR A 49 -12.26 17.57 -3.46
N PRO A 50 -13.22 17.86 -2.56
CA PRO A 50 -13.14 17.45 -1.16
C PRO A 50 -13.01 15.92 -1.00
N GLN A 51 -13.47 15.16 -2.00
CA GLN A 51 -13.31 13.70 -2.03
C GLN A 51 -11.84 13.27 -2.07
N LEU A 52 -10.96 14.01 -2.74
CA LEU A 52 -9.52 13.65 -2.80
C LEU A 52 -8.86 13.74 -1.42
N VAL A 53 -9.25 14.75 -0.62
CA VAL A 53 -8.81 14.89 0.77
C VAL A 53 -9.31 13.72 1.63
N GLU A 54 -10.58 13.33 1.45
CA GLU A 54 -11.15 12.20 2.19
C GLU A 54 -10.49 10.87 1.81
N ASP A 55 -10.17 10.65 0.53
CA ASP A 55 -9.47 9.47 0.05
C ASP A 55 -8.07 9.36 0.69
N LEU A 56 -7.32 10.47 0.80
CA LEU A 56 -6.02 10.52 1.50
C LEU A 56 -6.16 10.24 3.00
N ARG A 57 -7.17 10.81 3.66
CA ARG A 57 -7.44 10.57 5.09
C ARG A 57 -7.82 9.11 5.35
N ALA A 58 -8.62 8.51 4.47
CA ALA A 58 -8.97 7.10 4.55
C ALA A 58 -7.73 6.19 4.39
N ALA A 59 -6.81 6.54 3.48
CA ALA A 59 -5.55 5.83 3.29
C ALA A 59 -4.66 5.91 4.55
N LEU A 60 -4.55 7.09 5.17
CA LEU A 60 -3.85 7.27 6.45
C LEU A 60 -4.50 6.45 7.57
N ALA A 61 -5.83 6.47 7.67
CA ALA A 61 -6.57 5.73 8.69
C ALA A 61 -6.37 4.22 8.55
N ARG A 62 -6.41 3.68 7.33
CA ARG A 62 -6.12 2.25 7.08
C ARG A 62 -4.68 1.88 7.46
N THR A 63 -3.72 2.72 7.09
CA THR A 63 -2.31 2.53 7.45
C THR A 63 -2.10 2.54 8.96
N ALA A 64 -2.82 3.41 9.67
CA ALA A 64 -2.84 3.44 11.14
C ALA A 64 -3.48 2.18 11.74
N ALA A 65 -4.59 1.71 11.17
CA ALA A 65 -5.25 0.47 11.60
C ALA A 65 -4.36 -0.77 11.43
N CYS A 66 -3.46 -0.77 10.44
CA CYS A 66 -2.45 -1.81 10.25
C CYS A 66 -1.23 -1.67 11.18
N GLY A 67 -1.13 -0.60 11.98
CA GLY A 67 0.00 -0.35 12.87
C GLY A 67 1.29 0.09 12.17
N GLU A 68 1.20 0.51 10.91
CA GLU A 68 2.36 0.78 10.04
C GLU A 68 2.81 2.25 10.09
N THR A 69 2.06 3.12 10.77
CA THR A 69 2.31 4.58 10.78
C THR A 69 3.70 4.97 11.25
N CYS A 70 4.27 4.26 12.24
CA CYS A 70 5.62 4.52 12.71
C CYS A 70 6.68 4.18 11.66
N GLN A 71 6.39 3.18 10.83
CA GLN A 71 7.30 2.72 9.78
C GLN A 71 7.28 3.67 8.57
N VAL A 72 6.12 4.26 8.28
CA VAL A 72 5.94 5.20 7.17
C VAL A 72 5.78 6.66 7.63
N ALA A 73 6.37 7.01 8.77
CA ALA A 73 6.11 8.31 9.42
C ALA A 73 6.39 9.51 8.50
N ALA A 74 7.51 9.49 7.76
CA ALA A 74 7.86 10.55 6.82
C ALA A 74 6.81 10.70 5.70
N ALA A 75 6.44 9.59 5.04
CA ALA A 75 5.42 9.60 4.00
C ALA A 75 4.03 9.98 4.54
N ALA A 76 3.70 9.58 5.77
CA ALA A 76 2.45 9.94 6.42
C ALA A 76 2.39 11.45 6.72
N ASP A 77 3.49 12.07 7.14
CA ASP A 77 3.59 13.52 7.35
C ASP A 77 3.44 14.29 6.03
N ASP A 78 4.09 13.85 4.96
CA ASP A 78 3.93 14.45 3.63
C ASP A 78 2.47 14.36 3.13
N VAL A 79 1.76 13.25 3.39
CA VAL A 79 0.35 13.11 3.03
C VAL A 79 -0.55 14.03 3.88
N ARG A 80 -0.22 14.23 5.16
CA ARG A 80 -0.92 15.22 6.01
C ARG A 80 -0.70 16.65 5.50
N LEU A 81 0.54 16.98 5.12
CA LEU A 81 0.89 18.26 4.53
C LEU A 81 0.13 18.47 3.22
N ALA A 82 0.14 17.49 2.31
CA ALA A 82 -0.62 17.53 1.08
C ALA A 82 -2.11 17.76 1.33
N THR A 83 -2.69 17.09 2.32
CA THR A 83 -4.09 17.28 2.71
C THR A 83 -4.38 18.72 3.12
N THR A 84 -3.50 19.33 3.93
CA THR A 84 -3.61 20.74 4.33
C THR A 84 -3.50 21.68 3.12
N LEU A 85 -2.56 21.42 2.21
CA LEU A 85 -2.35 22.22 1.00
C LEU A 85 -3.54 22.14 0.04
N LEU A 86 -4.16 20.97 -0.11
CA LEU A 86 -5.38 20.80 -0.91
C LEU A 86 -6.56 21.61 -0.34
N LEU A 87 -6.70 21.64 1.00
CA LEU A 87 -7.73 22.47 1.65
C LEU A 87 -7.45 23.97 1.50
N ALA A 88 -6.19 24.36 1.39
CA ALA A 88 -5.78 25.75 1.12
C ALA A 88 -5.83 26.13 -0.37
N GLY A 89 -6.13 25.18 -1.27
CA GLY A 89 -6.14 25.41 -2.73
C GLY A 89 -4.76 25.37 -3.40
N SER A 90 -3.70 25.02 -2.67
CA SER A 90 -2.34 24.88 -3.18
C SER A 90 -2.13 23.51 -3.86
N THR A 91 -2.73 23.31 -5.03
CA THR A 91 -2.68 22.02 -5.76
C THR A 91 -1.26 21.61 -6.18
N ASP A 92 -0.42 22.55 -6.61
CA ASP A 92 0.93 22.23 -7.08
C ASP A 92 1.82 21.73 -5.93
N GLU A 93 1.85 22.46 -4.81
CA GLU A 93 2.58 22.06 -3.61
C GLU A 93 2.07 20.73 -3.04
N ALA A 94 0.74 20.50 -3.06
CA ALA A 94 0.16 19.23 -2.65
C ALA A 94 0.63 18.07 -3.56
N CYS A 95 0.71 18.30 -4.87
CA CYS A 95 1.21 17.31 -5.82
C CYS A 95 2.69 16.99 -5.56
N GLN A 96 3.52 18.00 -5.27
CA GLN A 96 4.92 17.81 -4.90
C GLN A 96 5.06 16.98 -3.62
N ALA A 97 4.31 17.31 -2.56
CA ALA A 97 4.31 16.56 -1.31
C ALA A 97 3.87 15.09 -1.51
N LEU A 98 2.83 14.84 -2.31
CA LEU A 98 2.39 13.47 -2.63
C LEU A 98 3.42 12.68 -3.45
N ARG A 99 4.13 13.33 -4.38
CA ARG A 99 5.23 12.69 -5.11
C ARG A 99 6.39 12.35 -4.19
N HIS A 100 6.71 13.22 -3.23
CA HIS A 100 7.75 12.95 -2.24
C HIS A 100 7.37 11.76 -1.35
N ALA A 101 6.13 11.74 -0.82
CA ALA A 101 5.60 10.61 -0.06
C ALA A 101 5.64 9.29 -0.86
N ARG A 102 5.24 9.34 -2.13
CA ARG A 102 5.27 8.19 -3.04
C ARG A 102 6.70 7.65 -3.21
N THR A 103 7.66 8.53 -3.47
CA THR A 103 9.07 8.14 -3.59
C THR A 103 9.58 7.52 -2.28
N ALA A 104 9.27 8.12 -1.12
CA ALA A 104 9.68 7.59 0.18
C ALA A 104 9.11 6.19 0.48
N LEU A 105 7.93 5.87 -0.05
CA LEU A 105 7.32 4.54 0.07
C LEU A 105 7.91 3.52 -0.90
N ILE A 106 8.30 3.93 -2.11
CA ILE A 106 8.84 3.05 -3.16
C ILE A 106 10.34 2.79 -2.96
N ASP A 107 11.12 3.84 -2.65
CA ASP A 107 12.57 3.77 -2.46
C ASP A 107 12.95 3.17 -1.11
N ARG A 108 11.94 2.83 -0.30
CA ARG A 108 12.15 2.23 1.01
C ARG A 108 12.88 0.90 0.80
N PRO A 109 14.11 0.73 1.31
CA PRO A 109 14.79 -0.55 1.21
C PRO A 109 13.92 -1.54 1.99
N ASP A 110 13.41 -2.55 1.28
CA ASP A 110 12.67 -3.68 1.86
C ASP A 110 13.57 -4.26 2.95
N THR A 111 13.35 -3.82 4.19
CA THR A 111 14.25 -4.13 5.29
C THR A 111 13.84 -5.52 5.76
N HIS A 112 14.17 -6.52 4.94
CA HIS A 112 14.34 -7.88 5.41
C HIS A 112 15.36 -7.86 6.53
N ARG A 113 14.86 -7.98 7.76
CA ARG A 113 15.65 -8.37 8.91
C ARG A 113 14.88 -9.31 9.80
#